data_AF-A0A328B403-F1
#
_entry.id   AF-A0A328B403-F1
#
_cell.length_a   1.000
_cell.length_b   1.000
_cell.length_c   1.000
_cell.angle_alpha   90.00
_cell.angle_beta   90.00
_cell.angle_gamma   90.00
#
_symmetry.space_group_name_H-M   'P 1'
#
loop_
_entity.id
_entity.type
_entity.pdbx_description
1 polymer ?
#
loop_
_entity_poly.entity_id
_entity_poly.type
_entity_poly.pdbx_seq_one_letter_code
_entity_poly.pdbx_strand_id
1 'polypeptide(L)'
;MIPDAVLADALARTPLDHYVIWTGRDPAVQSGSLRSRAFACVCEVGAPVSLRTLMQRASKLDGQAGLHPDAVRSAVRLHQQAKPAVLLLVERRPSGDYVAVADIPFAGALNRRFSAGEVVLDRQGARRFDTLADAA
;
A
#
# COMPACT_ATOMS: atom_id res chain seq x y z
N MET A 1 -2.86 2.70 -22.83
CA MET A 1 -2.37 1.43 -22.26
C MET A 1 -0.90 1.61 -21.94
N ILE A 2 -0.41 1.16 -20.78
CA ILE A 2 1.04 1.24 -20.46
C ILE A 2 1.77 0.20 -21.31
N PRO A 3 2.89 0.52 -21.98
CA PRO A 3 3.67 -0.48 -22.71
C PRO A 3 4.19 -1.57 -21.78
N ASP A 4 4.15 -2.83 -22.20
CA ASP A 4 4.58 -3.97 -21.38
C ASP A 4 6.04 -3.85 -20.90
N ALA A 5 6.92 -3.29 -21.74
CA ALA A 5 8.31 -3.02 -21.38
C ALA A 5 8.44 -2.08 -20.17
N VAL A 6 7.58 -1.06 -20.08
CA VAL A 6 7.57 -0.10 -18.96
C VAL A 6 7.15 -0.80 -17.66
N LEU A 7 6.13 -1.67 -17.74
CA LEU A 7 5.70 -2.46 -16.59
C LEU A 7 6.79 -3.46 -16.17
N ALA A 8 7.40 -4.16 -17.13
CA ALA A 8 8.46 -5.13 -16.88
C ALA A 8 9.66 -4.48 -16.18
N ASP A 9 10.13 -3.33 -16.69
CA ASP A 9 11.23 -2.57 -16.11
C ASP A 9 10.91 -2.08 -14.68
N ALA A 10 9.69 -1.56 -14.49
CA ALA A 10 9.28 -1.10 -13.17
C ALA A 10 9.19 -2.25 -12.17
N LEU A 11 8.67 -3.41 -12.59
CA LEU A 11 8.63 -4.61 -11.76
C LEU A 11 10.05 -5.07 -11.44
N ALA A 12 10.97 -5.11 -12.40
CA ALA A 12 12.36 -5.52 -12.18
C ALA A 12 13.06 -4.68 -11.10
N ARG A 13 12.77 -3.37 -11.03
CA ARG A 13 13.32 -2.46 -10.00
C ARG A 13 12.59 -2.48 -8.66
N THR A 14 11.47 -3.20 -8.55
CA THR A 14 10.64 -3.19 -7.34
C THR A 14 11.01 -4.38 -6.45
N PRO A 15 11.37 -4.15 -5.17
CA PRO A 15 11.67 -5.23 -4.22
C PRO A 15 10.54 -6.26 -4.13
N LEU A 16 10.91 -7.54 -4.05
CA LEU A 16 9.96 -8.66 -4.00
C LEU A 16 9.24 -8.78 -2.66
N ASP A 17 9.89 -8.30 -1.62
CA ASP A 17 9.49 -8.31 -0.22
C ASP A 17 8.69 -7.06 0.19
N HIS A 18 8.41 -6.14 -0.73
CA HIS A 18 7.57 -4.98 -0.47
C HIS A 18 6.08 -5.29 -0.64
N TYR A 19 5.31 -4.99 0.39
CA TYR A 19 3.87 -5.16 0.44
C TYR A 19 3.19 -3.87 0.88
N VAL A 20 1.91 -3.75 0.52
CA VAL A 20 1.01 -2.69 0.95
C VAL A 20 -0.09 -3.32 1.80
N ILE A 21 -0.36 -2.74 2.96
CA ILE A 21 -1.49 -3.11 3.81
C ILE A 21 -2.48 -1.95 3.83
N TRP A 22 -3.74 -2.21 3.48
CA TRP A 22 -4.82 -1.23 3.59
C TRP A 22 -5.52 -1.36 4.94
N THR A 23 -5.75 -0.23 5.63
CA THR A 23 -6.44 -0.21 6.93
C THR A 23 -7.96 -0.34 6.82
N GLY A 24 -8.54 -0.38 5.62
CA GLY A 24 -9.99 -0.40 5.42
C GLY A 24 -10.65 0.98 5.46
N ARG A 25 -9.90 2.04 5.79
CA ARG A 25 -10.41 3.41 5.79
C ARG A 25 -10.31 4.02 4.41
N ASP A 26 -11.28 4.89 4.08
CA ASP A 26 -11.24 5.67 2.86
C ASP A 26 -10.18 6.77 2.93
N PRO A 27 -9.40 6.97 1.87
CA PRO A 27 -8.46 8.08 1.79
C PRO A 27 -9.22 9.40 1.66
N ALA A 28 -8.77 10.43 2.38
CA ALA A 28 -9.20 11.81 2.15
C ALA A 28 -8.54 12.36 0.86
N VAL A 29 -9.02 11.93 -0.30
CA VAL A 29 -8.53 12.37 -1.62
C VAL A 29 -9.68 12.73 -2.54
N GLN A 30 -9.41 13.65 -3.47
CA GLN A 30 -10.36 13.97 -4.53
C GLN A 30 -10.63 12.73 -5.40
N SER A 31 -11.91 12.40 -5.55
CA SER A 31 -12.35 11.31 -6.43
C SER A 31 -11.84 11.51 -7.86
N GLY A 32 -11.44 10.42 -8.52
CA GLY A 32 -10.91 10.44 -9.88
C GLY A 32 -9.44 10.87 -10.01
N SER A 33 -8.80 11.39 -8.95
CA SER A 33 -7.36 11.68 -8.96
C SER A 33 -6.53 10.41 -9.20
N LEU A 34 -5.32 10.55 -9.76
CA LEU A 34 -4.37 9.43 -9.92
C LEU A 34 -4.16 8.67 -8.60
N ARG A 35 -4.11 9.42 -7.50
CA ARG A 35 -3.95 8.89 -6.13
C ARG A 35 -5.15 8.08 -5.68
N SER A 36 -6.37 8.52 -5.98
CA SER A 36 -7.61 7.78 -5.72
C SER A 36 -7.69 6.52 -6.58
N ARG A 37 -7.30 6.61 -7.86
CA ARG A 37 -7.33 5.48 -8.80
C ARG A 37 -6.32 4.39 -8.42
N ALA A 38 -5.12 4.75 -8.01
CA ALA A 38 -4.11 3.79 -7.56
C ALA A 38 -4.54 3.06 -6.28
N PHE A 39 -5.21 3.79 -5.37
CA PHE A 39 -5.77 3.21 -4.15
C PHE A 39 -6.88 2.20 -4.44
N ALA A 40 -7.76 2.48 -5.42
CA ALA A 40 -8.84 1.57 -5.81
C ALA A 40 -8.37 0.20 -6.32
N CYS A 41 -7.07 0.00 -6.56
CA CYS A 41 -6.49 -1.29 -6.91
C CYS A 41 -6.12 -2.16 -5.70
N VAL A 42 -6.24 -1.63 -4.48
CA VAL A 42 -6.11 -2.37 -3.22
C VAL A 42 -7.51 -2.65 -2.70
N CYS A 43 -7.87 -3.93 -2.57
CA CYS A 43 -9.21 -4.35 -2.16
C CYS A 43 -9.20 -5.09 -0.81
N GLU A 44 -8.03 -5.55 -0.39
CA GLU A 44 -7.87 -6.47 0.73
C GLU A 44 -7.57 -5.70 2.02
N VAL A 45 -8.60 -5.53 2.84
CA VAL A 45 -8.48 -4.87 4.15
C VAL A 45 -7.62 -5.72 5.09
N GLY A 46 -6.58 -5.12 5.66
CA GLY A 46 -5.68 -5.73 6.65
C GLY A 46 -4.73 -6.80 6.09
N ALA A 47 -4.95 -7.28 4.87
CA ALA A 47 -4.10 -8.29 4.24
C ALA A 47 -2.95 -7.63 3.46
N PRO A 48 -1.71 -8.14 3.59
CA PRO A 48 -0.60 -7.67 2.77
C PRO A 48 -0.76 -8.04 1.30
N VAL A 49 -0.70 -7.04 0.42
CA VAL A 49 -0.68 -7.22 -1.05
C VAL A 49 0.69 -6.83 -1.57
N SER A 50 1.32 -7.68 -2.38
CA SER A 50 2.62 -7.34 -2.97
C SER A 50 2.52 -6.06 -3.79
N LEU A 51 3.49 -5.15 -3.63
CA LEU A 51 3.54 -3.91 -4.41
C LEU A 51 3.62 -4.19 -5.91
N ARG A 52 4.26 -5.29 -6.32
CA ARG A 52 4.34 -5.75 -7.71
C ARG A 52 2.96 -6.17 -8.23
N THR A 53 2.20 -6.92 -7.44
CA THR A 53 0.81 -7.28 -7.77
C THR A 53 -0.05 -6.02 -7.90
N LEU A 54 0.12 -5.05 -7.00
CA LEU A 54 -0.61 -3.79 -7.08
C LEU A 54 -0.31 -3.03 -8.39
N MET A 55 0.96 -2.95 -8.80
CA MET A 55 1.35 -2.34 -10.09
C MET A 55 0.71 -3.06 -11.28
N GLN A 56 0.69 -4.39 -11.27
CA GLN A 56 0.05 -5.20 -12.33
C GLN A 56 -1.46 -5.01 -12.38
N ARG A 57 -2.13 -4.82 -11.24
CA ARG A 57 -3.56 -4.49 -11.19
C ARG A 57 -3.81 -3.09 -11.76
N ALA A 58 -3.01 -2.12 -11.32
CA ALA A 58 -3.11 -0.74 -11.75
C ALA A 58 -2.83 -0.55 -13.26
N SER A 59 -1.95 -1.35 -13.86
CA SER A 59 -1.69 -1.31 -15.30
C SER A 59 -2.87 -1.83 -16.14
N LYS A 60 -3.76 -2.62 -15.53
CA LYS A 60 -4.95 -3.25 -16.15
C LYS A 60 -6.26 -2.53 -15.80
N LEU A 61 -6.22 -1.35 -15.19
CA LEU A 61 -7.40 -0.56 -14.85
C LEU A 61 -8.26 -0.33 -16.10
N ASP A 62 -9.42 -0.96 -16.14
CA ASP A 62 -10.29 -1.02 -17.32
C ASP A 62 -10.95 0.35 -17.61
N GLY A 63 -11.17 0.65 -18.89
CA GLY A 63 -11.77 1.92 -19.34
C GLY A 63 -10.88 3.17 -19.24
N GLN A 64 -9.62 3.04 -18.84
CA GLN A 64 -8.62 4.13 -18.81
C GLN A 64 -7.29 3.64 -19.36
N ALA A 65 -6.42 4.55 -19.81
CA ALA A 65 -5.01 4.19 -19.89
C ALA A 65 -4.57 3.78 -18.48
N GLY A 66 -4.22 2.50 -18.29
CA GLY A 66 -3.76 1.96 -17.00
C GLY A 66 -2.70 2.87 -16.34
N LEU A 67 -2.54 2.75 -15.03
CA LEU A 67 -1.66 3.65 -14.29
C LEU A 67 -0.20 3.28 -14.46
N HIS A 68 0.64 4.30 -14.62
CA HIS A 68 2.09 4.11 -14.64
C HIS A 68 2.57 3.55 -13.28
N PRO A 69 3.45 2.54 -13.24
CA PRO A 69 3.94 1.96 -11.99
C PRO A 69 4.56 2.97 -11.01
N ASP A 70 5.22 4.01 -11.53
CA ASP A 70 5.76 5.08 -10.68
C ASP A 70 4.66 5.91 -10.00
N ALA A 71 3.54 6.14 -10.70
CA ALA A 71 2.38 6.81 -10.11
C ALA A 71 1.78 5.98 -8.97
N VAL A 72 1.76 4.65 -9.10
CA VAL A 72 1.31 3.73 -8.04
C VAL A 72 2.23 3.83 -6.82
N ARG A 73 3.56 3.79 -7.01
CA ARG A 73 4.53 3.95 -5.91
C ARG A 73 4.36 5.28 -5.19
N SER A 74 4.28 6.37 -5.94
CA SER A 74 4.08 7.71 -5.40
C SER A 74 2.75 7.80 -4.64
N ALA A 75 1.66 7.23 -5.18
CA ALA A 75 0.37 7.23 -4.51
C ALA A 75 0.41 6.46 -3.17
N VAL A 76 1.05 5.29 -3.11
CA VAL A 76 1.24 4.53 -1.87
C VAL A 76 1.97 5.37 -0.82
N ARG A 77 3.09 6.00 -1.20
CA ARG A 77 3.86 6.86 -0.28
C ARG A 77 3.07 8.06 0.22
N LEU A 78 2.31 8.71 -0.66
CA LEU A 78 1.46 9.85 -0.28
C LEU A 78 0.33 9.43 0.67
N HIS A 79 -0.26 8.25 0.47
CA HIS A 79 -1.27 7.70 1.38
C HIS A 79 -0.70 7.28 2.73
N GLN A 80 0.54 6.79 2.76
CA GLN A 80 1.26 6.49 4.00
C GLN A 80 1.57 7.74 4.84
N GLN A 81 1.73 8.90 4.19
CA GLN A 81 2.01 10.17 4.87
C GLN A 81 0.75 10.95 5.27
N ALA A 82 -0.44 10.51 4.85
CA ALA A 82 -1.69 11.17 5.19
C ALA A 82 -2.06 10.99 6.67
N LYS A 83 -3.00 11.81 7.14
CA LYS A 83 -3.60 11.71 8.47
C LYS A 83 -5.12 11.48 8.35
N PRO A 84 -5.63 10.28 8.68
CA PRO A 84 -4.88 9.06 9.01
C PRO A 84 -4.19 8.44 7.78
N ALA A 85 -3.14 7.66 8.00
CA ALA A 85 -2.50 6.87 6.97
C ALA A 85 -3.37 5.63 6.69
N VAL A 86 -3.81 5.51 5.44
CA VAL A 86 -4.73 4.43 5.02
C VAL A 86 -4.01 3.28 4.34
N LEU A 87 -2.82 3.52 3.78
CA LEU A 87 -1.95 2.50 3.22
C LEU A 87 -0.63 2.48 3.98
N LEU A 88 -0.19 1.29 4.38
CA LEU A 88 1.07 1.06 5.06
C LEU A 88 2.00 0.32 4.10
N LEU A 89 3.13 0.93 3.71
CA LEU A 89 4.16 0.21 2.96
C LEU A 89 5.06 -0.53 3.95
N VAL A 90 5.12 -1.85 3.79
CA VAL A 90 5.85 -2.75 4.66
C VAL A 90 6.80 -3.65 3.85
N GLU A 91 7.83 -4.14 4.52
CA GLU A 91 8.76 -5.15 4.04
C GLU A 91 8.53 -6.45 4.80
N ARG A 92 8.46 -7.59 4.10
CA ARG A 92 8.36 -8.91 4.72
C ARG A 92 9.76 -9.45 5.02
N ARG A 93 10.08 -9.61 6.30
CA ARG A 93 11.35 -10.20 6.75
C ARG A 93 11.36 -11.72 6.58
N PRO A 94 12.55 -12.36 6.56
CA PRO A 94 12.69 -13.82 6.58
C PRO A 94 12.00 -14.50 7.77
N SER A 95 11.84 -13.79 8.90
CA SER A 95 11.09 -14.28 10.08
C SER A 95 9.59 -14.47 9.82
N GLY A 96 9.07 -13.89 8.72
CA GLY A 96 7.65 -13.83 8.40
C GLY A 96 6.97 -12.54 8.86
N ASP A 97 7.64 -11.69 9.64
CA ASP A 97 7.09 -10.42 10.12
C ASP A 97 7.10 -9.36 9.00
N TYR A 98 6.09 -8.51 9.00
CA TYR A 98 6.00 -7.34 8.14
C TYR A 98 6.36 -6.09 8.93
N VAL A 99 7.37 -5.35 8.48
CA VAL A 99 7.89 -4.17 9.16
C VAL A 99 7.72 -2.92 8.31
N ALA A 100 7.57 -1.76 8.93
CA ALA A 100 7.45 -0.51 8.20
C ALA A 100 8.73 -0.20 7.41
N VAL A 101 8.62 0.08 6.10
CA VAL A 101 9.78 0.43 5.25
C VAL A 101 10.37 1.80 5.61
N ALA A 102 9.51 2.69 6.11
CA ALA A 102 9.86 4.04 6.53
C ALA A 102 8.92 4.45 7.66
N ASP A 103 9.23 5.54 8.35
CA ASP A 103 8.36 6.10 9.38
C ASP A 103 6.93 6.32 8.85
N ILE A 104 5.94 5.90 9.64
CA ILE A 104 4.51 6.08 9.37
C ILE A 104 3.95 6.92 10.52
N PRO A 105 3.68 8.21 10.32
CA PRO A 105 3.36 9.11 11.43
C PRO A 105 1.97 8.88 12.03
N PHE A 106 0.99 8.41 11.23
CA PHE A 106 -0.43 8.38 11.61
C PHE A 106 -1.13 7.07 11.17
N ALA A 107 -0.56 5.91 11.46
CA ALA A 107 -1.15 4.63 11.05
C ALA A 107 -2.51 4.36 11.72
N GLY A 108 -3.55 4.16 10.90
CA GLY A 108 -4.86 3.71 11.36
C GLY A 108 -5.65 4.74 12.17
N ALA A 109 -6.62 4.25 12.94
CA ALA A 109 -7.60 5.05 13.68
C ALA A 109 -6.99 5.79 14.87
N LEU A 110 -6.07 5.13 15.59
CA LEU A 110 -5.42 5.66 16.79
C LEU A 110 -4.23 6.58 16.48
N ASN A 111 -4.00 6.96 15.22
CA ASN A 111 -2.84 7.78 14.81
C ASN A 111 -1.52 7.21 15.34
N ARG A 112 -1.38 5.89 15.40
CA ARG A 112 -0.17 5.26 15.92
C ARG A 112 1.00 5.59 15.00
N ARG A 113 2.14 5.97 15.58
CA ARG A 113 3.38 6.08 14.83
C ARG A 113 4.05 4.71 14.73
N PHE A 114 4.53 4.37 13.55
CA PHE A 114 5.55 3.33 13.37
C PHE A 114 6.86 3.95 12.95
N SER A 115 7.96 3.49 13.53
CA SER A 115 9.30 3.82 13.03
C SER A 115 9.70 2.83 11.94
N ALA A 116 10.61 3.25 11.06
CA ALA A 116 11.22 2.32 10.09
C ALA A 116 11.76 1.07 10.79
N GLY A 117 11.42 -0.11 10.27
CA GLY A 117 11.80 -1.42 10.81
C GLY A 117 10.95 -1.93 11.98
N GLU A 118 9.97 -1.16 12.48
CA GLU A 118 9.01 -1.62 13.48
C GLU A 118 8.00 -2.60 12.88
N VAL A 119 7.65 -3.65 13.64
CA VAL A 119 6.66 -4.65 13.22
C VAL A 119 5.26 -4.02 13.15
N VAL A 120 4.63 -4.14 11.98
CA VAL A 120 3.26 -3.69 11.70
C VAL A 120 2.29 -4.87 11.75
N LEU A 121 2.70 -6.01 11.20
CA LEU A 121 1.96 -7.27 11.22
C LEU A 121 2.97 -8.38 11.50
N ASP A 122 2.78 -9.16 12.56
CA ASP A 122 3.70 -10.25 12.86
C ASP A 122 3.43 -11.51 12.03
N ARG A 123 4.34 -12.47 12.10
CA ARG A 123 4.24 -13.75 11.39
C ARG A 123 3.00 -14.58 11.75
N GLN A 124 2.37 -14.32 12.88
CA GLN A 124 1.17 -15.02 13.37
C GLN A 124 -0.12 -14.33 12.89
N GLY A 125 -0.01 -13.17 12.25
CA GLY A 125 -1.15 -12.39 11.77
C GLY A 125 -1.64 -11.35 12.78
N ALA A 126 -0.93 -11.13 13.89
CA ALA A 126 -1.30 -10.11 14.85
C ALA A 126 -0.95 -8.72 14.30
N ARG A 127 -1.97 -7.88 14.18
CA ARG A 127 -1.88 -6.51 13.66
C ARG A 127 -1.52 -5.56 14.80
N ARG A 128 -0.57 -4.65 14.58
CA ARG A 128 -0.25 -3.55 15.52
C ARG A 128 -0.91 -2.22 15.16
N PHE A 129 -1.83 -2.23 14.19
CA PHE A 129 -2.59 -1.10 13.68
C PHE A 129 -4.06 -1.48 13.64
N ASP A 130 -4.95 -0.49 13.71
CA ASP A 130 -6.38 -0.72 13.62
C ASP A 130 -6.84 -0.79 12.17
N THR A 131 -7.81 -1.66 11.92
CA THR A 131 -8.59 -1.65 10.69
C THR A 131 -9.97 -1.04 10.88
N LEU A 132 -10.65 -0.67 9.80
CA LEU A 132 -12.04 -0.19 9.85
C LEU A 132 -12.97 -1.18 10.56
N ALA A 133 -12.72 -2.49 10.40
CA ALA A 133 -13.49 -3.55 11.03
C ALA A 133 -13.35 -3.58 12.57
N ASP A 134 -12.29 -2.99 13.12
CA ASP A 134 -12.04 -2.98 14.58
C ASP A 134 -12.70 -1.77 15.27
N ALA A 135 -13.35 -0.87 14.51
CA ALA A 135 -13.95 0.37 15.00
C ALA A 135 -15.50 0.34 15.02
N ALA A 136 -16.10 -0.83 14.80
CA ALA A 136 -17.54 -1.11 14.87
C ALA A 136 -17.84 -2.02 16.06
#